data_AF-A0A945R241-F1
#
_entry.id   AF-A0A945R241-F1
#
_cell.length_a   1.000
_cell.length_b   1.000
_cell.length_c   1.000
_cell.angle_alpha   90.00
_cell.angle_beta   90.00
_cell.angle_gamma   90.00
#
_symmetry.space_group_name_H-M   'P 1'
#
loop_
_entity.id
_entity.type
_entity.pdbx_description
1 polymer ?
#
loop_
_entity_poly.entity_id
_entity_poly.type
_entity_poly.pdbx_seq_one_letter_code
_entity_poly.pdbx_strand_id
1 'polypeptide(L)'
;MLDEAAGTLTLEGKGAHLGLPKAVNTGEVNNGAAIPDRLTYTIDVLGANGSAMTVYIESGEGVFWTFDFVKVSDAPIIGSWKLAGEGSFRVGPTPLDGGWFSPDAETIALRNCLMDDVFYFGADGTFANVQGGSTWLETWQGVDAEVCGTPVAPHDGSGAATYSYDAAAGTLTIIGKGGHIGLPKSVNTGEINNGAPVPDTLIYTVDTLTSDGLSMTVYIESGAGVFWTFDLTKVADAPIVGSWKLAGEGSFRVGPTALDGGWFSPDTAIVTERACLLDDVFYFGADGTFDNVQGGATWLETWQGVDAEVCGTPAAPHDGSADATYVYNAEAGTLTISGKGAHVGLPKAVNTGEISNGAAIPDEVTYVVEALPSDGSAITVYVESGSGVFWTFDLVK
;
A
#
# COMPACT_ATOMS: atom_id res chain seq x y z
N MET A 1 0.94 13.85 19.71
CA MET A 1 1.52 12.62 20.27
C MET A 1 0.39 11.77 20.80
N LEU A 2 0.21 10.58 20.22
CA LEU A 2 -0.74 9.58 20.68
C LEU A 2 -0.08 8.75 21.80
N ASP A 3 -0.78 8.58 22.91
CA ASP A 3 -0.43 7.62 23.96
C ASP A 3 -1.54 6.58 24.01
N GLU A 4 -1.29 5.43 23.37
CA GLU A 4 -2.27 4.36 23.23
C GLU A 4 -2.60 3.69 24.56
N ALA A 5 -1.61 3.55 25.45
CA ALA A 5 -1.80 2.94 26.76
C ALA A 5 -2.66 3.81 27.68
N ALA A 6 -2.51 5.13 27.58
CA ALA A 6 -3.34 6.09 28.31
C ALA A 6 -4.66 6.42 27.59
N GLY A 7 -4.80 6.06 26.31
CA GLY A 7 -5.94 6.46 25.49
C GLY A 7 -6.03 7.98 25.30
N THR A 8 -4.89 8.66 25.17
CA THR A 8 -4.85 10.14 25.07
C THR A 8 -4.13 10.63 23.83
N LEU A 9 -4.54 11.80 23.36
CA LEU A 9 -3.89 12.53 22.27
C LEU A 9 -3.45 13.90 22.78
N THR A 10 -2.15 14.14 22.80
CA THR A 10 -1.57 15.43 23.18
C THR A 10 -1.15 16.21 21.94
N LEU A 11 -1.70 17.42 21.78
CA LEU A 11 -1.27 18.41 20.80
C LEU A 11 -0.25 19.35 21.45
N GLU A 12 0.87 19.56 20.77
CA GLU A 12 1.92 20.52 21.14
C GLU A 12 1.89 21.68 20.14
N GLY A 13 2.12 22.89 20.63
CA GLY A 13 2.11 24.12 19.83
C GLY A 13 1.03 25.10 20.28
N LYS A 14 1.41 26.36 20.40
CA LYS A 14 0.52 27.44 20.85
C LYS A 14 -0.74 27.53 20.02
N GLY A 15 -1.89 27.25 20.65
CA GLY A 15 -3.21 27.33 20.01
C GLY A 15 -3.59 26.14 19.13
N ALA A 16 -2.79 25.07 19.09
CA ALA A 16 -3.20 23.82 18.46
C ALA A 16 -4.39 23.22 19.21
N HIS A 17 -5.47 22.85 18.50
CA HIS A 17 -6.70 22.32 19.09
C HIS A 17 -7.43 21.40 18.12
N LEU A 18 -8.26 20.51 18.69
CA LEU A 18 -9.30 19.76 18.00
C LEU A 18 -10.67 20.38 18.34
N GLY A 19 -11.50 20.60 17.32
CA GLY A 19 -12.86 21.10 17.50
C GLY A 19 -12.90 22.59 17.85
N LEU A 20 -13.25 22.93 19.09
CA LEU A 20 -13.42 24.32 19.51
C LEU A 20 -12.16 24.87 20.21
N PRO A 21 -11.58 26.00 19.76
CA PRO A 21 -10.35 26.58 20.34
C PRO A 21 -10.49 27.08 21.77
N LYS A 22 -11.72 27.27 22.27
CA LYS A 22 -11.97 27.74 23.63
C LYS A 22 -11.88 26.62 24.68
N ALA A 23 -12.03 25.36 24.29
CA ALA A 23 -12.02 24.23 25.21
C ALA A 23 -10.56 23.82 25.49
N VAL A 24 -10.09 23.99 26.72
CA VAL A 24 -8.70 23.71 27.11
C VAL A 24 -8.64 22.97 28.45
N ASN A 25 -7.57 22.24 28.74
CA ASN A 25 -7.48 21.43 29.97
C ASN A 25 -7.60 22.24 31.28
N THR A 26 -7.37 23.56 31.21
CA THR A 26 -7.44 24.47 32.37
C THR A 26 -8.76 25.23 32.47
N GLY A 27 -9.75 24.96 31.63
CA GLY A 27 -11.03 25.69 31.59
C GLY A 27 -11.46 26.12 30.20
N GLU A 28 -12.29 27.16 30.12
CA GLU A 28 -12.61 27.80 28.84
C GLU A 28 -11.81 29.09 28.64
N VAL A 29 -11.13 29.21 27.51
CA VAL A 29 -10.41 30.44 27.12
C VAL A 29 -11.43 31.50 26.73
N ASN A 30 -11.39 32.63 27.44
CA ASN A 30 -12.18 33.84 27.16
C ASN A 30 -11.25 35.01 26.80
N ASN A 31 -11.82 36.13 26.34
CA ASN A 31 -11.05 37.29 25.85
C ASN A 31 -9.98 37.75 26.87
N GLY A 32 -8.70 37.60 26.52
CA GLY A 32 -7.54 37.96 27.34
C GLY A 32 -6.88 36.81 28.12
N ALA A 33 -7.42 35.59 28.08
CA ALA A 33 -6.79 34.42 28.67
C ALA A 33 -5.57 33.95 27.84
N ALA A 34 -4.56 33.41 28.51
CA ALA A 34 -3.38 32.86 27.85
C ALA A 34 -3.77 31.64 27.00
N ILE A 35 -3.35 31.65 25.74
CA ILE A 35 -3.51 30.49 24.85
C ILE A 35 -2.47 29.45 25.26
N PRO A 36 -2.88 28.20 25.58
CA PRO A 36 -1.96 27.16 25.99
C PRO A 36 -1.06 26.70 24.82
N ASP A 37 0.14 26.26 25.18
CA ASP A 37 1.11 25.67 24.26
C ASP A 37 0.93 24.15 24.10
N ARG A 38 0.01 23.56 24.89
CA ARG A 38 -0.29 22.13 24.88
C ARG A 38 -1.74 21.87 25.28
N LEU A 39 -2.39 20.94 24.59
CA LEU A 39 -3.70 20.38 24.97
C LEU A 39 -3.65 18.86 24.95
N THR A 40 -4.33 18.23 25.90
CA THR A 40 -4.48 16.76 25.98
C THR A 40 -5.96 16.41 25.92
N TYR A 41 -6.29 15.52 24.99
CA TYR A 41 -7.62 14.96 24.81
C TYR A 41 -7.63 13.49 25.22
N THR A 42 -8.75 13.02 25.74
CA THR A 42 -9.01 11.58 25.88
C THR A 42 -9.70 11.07 24.64
N ILE A 43 -9.28 9.92 24.14
CA ILE A 43 -9.87 9.24 22.98
C ILE A 43 -10.95 8.29 23.50
N ASP A 44 -12.18 8.48 23.04
CA ASP A 44 -13.31 7.61 23.37
C ASP A 44 -13.50 6.54 22.28
N VAL A 45 -13.40 6.95 21.02
CA VAL A 45 -13.52 6.05 19.86
C VAL A 45 -12.40 6.35 18.87
N LEU A 46 -11.75 5.30 18.39
CA LEU A 46 -10.93 5.34 17.18
C LEU A 46 -11.45 4.25 16.24
N GLY A 47 -12.09 4.65 15.15
CA GLY A 47 -12.68 3.73 14.17
C GLY A 47 -11.61 2.93 13.44
N ALA A 48 -11.97 1.75 12.93
CA ALA A 48 -11.07 0.93 12.12
C ALA A 48 -10.47 1.75 10.96
N ASN A 49 -9.17 1.57 10.71
CA ASN A 49 -8.38 2.31 9.72
C ASN A 49 -8.38 3.85 9.92
N GLY A 50 -8.71 4.30 11.14
CA GLY A 50 -8.82 5.71 11.50
C GLY A 50 -10.00 6.42 10.85
N SER A 51 -11.02 5.71 10.36
CA SER A 51 -12.14 6.28 9.59
C SER A 51 -12.96 7.33 10.38
N ALA A 52 -12.99 7.21 11.70
CA ALA A 52 -13.61 8.17 12.61
C ALA A 52 -12.82 8.26 13.91
N MET A 53 -12.96 9.38 14.62
CA MET A 53 -12.35 9.59 15.94
C MET A 53 -13.28 10.41 16.81
N THR A 54 -13.63 9.91 18.00
CA THR A 54 -14.31 10.67 19.04
C THR A 54 -13.30 10.97 20.14
N VAL A 55 -13.13 12.25 20.45
CA VAL A 55 -12.29 12.70 21.57
C VAL A 55 -13.07 13.62 22.48
N TYR A 56 -12.65 13.70 23.74
CA TYR A 56 -13.16 14.70 24.65
C TYR A 56 -12.04 15.37 25.45
N ILE A 57 -12.33 16.59 25.92
CA ILE A 57 -11.46 17.37 26.80
C ILE A 57 -12.26 17.87 27.98
N GLU A 58 -11.73 17.68 29.19
CA GLU A 58 -12.27 18.28 30.40
C GLU A 58 -11.77 19.72 30.52
N SER A 59 -12.68 20.68 30.48
CA SER A 59 -12.43 22.13 30.53
C SER A 59 -12.86 22.71 31.87
N GLY A 60 -12.25 22.22 32.95
CA GLY A 60 -12.63 22.50 34.33
C GLY A 60 -13.50 21.38 34.92
N GLU A 61 -13.55 21.31 36.25
CA GLU A 61 -14.17 20.21 36.99
C GLU A 61 -15.60 19.92 36.51
N GLY A 62 -15.81 18.75 35.90
CA GLY A 62 -17.11 18.27 35.43
C GLY A 62 -17.63 18.89 34.13
N VAL A 63 -16.82 19.69 33.42
CA VAL A 63 -17.20 20.30 32.14
C VAL A 63 -16.48 19.61 31.00
N PHE A 64 -17.21 18.87 30.17
CA PHE A 64 -16.64 18.11 29.06
C PHE A 64 -17.09 18.65 27.70
N TRP A 65 -16.14 18.80 26.79
CA TRP A 65 -16.38 19.02 25.38
C TRP A 65 -16.03 17.75 24.61
N THR A 66 -16.99 17.19 23.88
CA THR A 66 -16.80 16.00 23.03
C THR A 66 -16.85 16.41 21.57
N PHE A 67 -15.96 15.85 20.77
CA PHE A 67 -15.83 16.13 19.34
C PHE A 67 -15.77 14.82 18.57
N ASP A 68 -16.66 14.69 17.58
CA ASP A 68 -16.70 13.59 16.64
C ASP A 68 -16.06 14.04 15.32
N PHE A 69 -15.03 13.33 14.89
CA PHE A 69 -14.32 13.55 13.64
C PHE A 69 -14.55 12.38 12.69
N VAL A 70 -14.70 12.70 11.41
CA VAL A 70 -14.58 11.74 10.32
C VAL A 70 -13.26 12.04 9.62
N LYS A 71 -12.49 11.00 9.31
CA LYS A 71 -11.24 11.16 8.58
C LYS A 71 -11.54 11.65 7.17
N VAL A 72 -10.89 12.73 6.80
CA VAL A 72 -10.82 13.21 5.43
C VAL A 72 -9.44 12.79 4.93
N SER A 73 -9.39 12.07 3.80
CA SER A 73 -8.11 11.80 3.14
C SER A 73 -7.70 13.04 2.35
N ASP A 74 -6.46 13.50 2.50
CA ASP A 74 -5.91 14.58 1.66
C ASP A 74 -5.74 14.14 0.19
N ALA A 75 -5.79 12.84 -0.07
CA ALA A 75 -5.77 12.24 -1.40
C ALA A 75 -6.65 10.97 -1.42
N PRO A 76 -7.99 11.11 -1.49
CA PRO A 76 -8.92 10.00 -1.31
C PRO A 76 -8.74 8.86 -2.33
N ILE A 77 -8.19 9.16 -3.50
CA ILE A 77 -7.95 8.21 -4.58
C ILE A 77 -6.77 7.25 -4.32
N ILE A 78 -5.76 7.63 -3.51
CA ILE A 78 -4.56 6.80 -3.28
C ILE A 78 -4.93 5.48 -2.61
N GLY A 79 -4.35 4.37 -3.05
CA GLY A 79 -4.52 3.03 -2.49
C GLY A 79 -5.17 2.06 -3.47
N SER A 80 -5.56 0.90 -2.97
CA SER A 80 -6.14 -0.19 -3.77
C SER A 80 -7.65 -0.08 -3.90
N TRP A 81 -8.15 -0.33 -5.11
CA TRP A 81 -9.58 -0.34 -5.41
C TRP A 81 -9.97 -1.60 -6.16
N LYS A 82 -11.19 -2.07 -5.97
CA LYS A 82 -11.76 -3.18 -6.74
C LYS A 82 -13.19 -2.89 -7.13
N LEU A 83 -13.72 -3.63 -8.09
CA LEU A 83 -15.12 -3.54 -8.48
C LEU A 83 -16.06 -3.86 -7.31
N ALA A 84 -17.13 -3.07 -7.18
CA ALA A 84 -18.06 -3.14 -6.04
C ALA A 84 -19.05 -4.33 -6.07
N GLY A 85 -18.93 -5.24 -7.04
CA GLY A 85 -19.82 -6.40 -7.19
C GLY A 85 -20.97 -6.15 -8.17
N GLU A 86 -22.20 -6.50 -7.80
CA GLU A 86 -23.38 -6.32 -8.66
C GLU A 86 -23.55 -4.85 -9.10
N GLY A 87 -23.91 -4.62 -10.35
CA GLY A 87 -24.04 -3.29 -10.95
C GLY A 87 -22.73 -2.55 -11.24
N SER A 88 -21.59 -3.05 -10.78
CA SER A 88 -20.34 -2.28 -10.71
C SER A 88 -19.59 -2.09 -12.04
N PHE A 89 -19.90 -2.84 -13.10
CA PHE A 89 -19.31 -2.65 -14.43
C PHE A 89 -20.42 -2.70 -15.50
N ARG A 90 -21.07 -1.57 -15.72
CA ARG A 90 -22.29 -1.47 -16.53
C ARG A 90 -22.10 -0.60 -17.76
N VAL A 91 -22.97 -0.77 -18.75
CA VAL A 91 -22.94 0.02 -19.99
C VAL A 91 -24.32 0.43 -20.48
N GLY A 92 -24.40 1.65 -21.03
CA GLY A 92 -25.64 2.23 -21.56
C GLY A 92 -25.42 3.47 -22.43
N PRO A 93 -26.51 4.07 -22.97
CA PRO A 93 -26.46 5.20 -23.89
C PRO A 93 -26.11 6.55 -23.23
N THR A 94 -26.06 6.63 -21.91
CA THR A 94 -25.72 7.84 -21.15
C THR A 94 -24.81 7.49 -19.96
N PRO A 95 -24.04 8.45 -19.41
CA PRO A 95 -23.23 8.21 -18.22
C PRO A 95 -24.03 7.55 -17.09
N LEU A 96 -23.39 6.62 -16.37
CA LEU A 96 -23.96 5.86 -15.26
C LEU A 96 -25.10 4.89 -15.61
N ASP A 97 -25.52 4.81 -16.88
CA ASP A 97 -26.59 3.92 -17.29
C ASP A 97 -26.11 2.47 -17.46
N GLY A 98 -26.95 1.52 -17.05
CA GLY A 98 -26.73 0.08 -17.20
C GLY A 98 -27.79 -0.60 -18.07
N GLY A 99 -28.50 0.16 -18.91
CA GLY A 99 -29.66 -0.30 -19.66
C GLY A 99 -29.33 -1.30 -20.78
N TRP A 100 -28.07 -1.38 -21.24
CA TRP A 100 -27.64 -2.42 -22.19
C TRP A 100 -27.06 -3.63 -21.49
N PHE A 101 -26.28 -3.42 -20.43
CA PHE A 101 -25.75 -4.49 -19.59
C PHE A 101 -25.40 -3.96 -18.21
N SER A 102 -25.67 -4.78 -17.19
CA SER A 102 -25.30 -4.56 -15.79
C SER A 102 -25.13 -5.92 -15.13
N PRO A 103 -24.04 -6.17 -14.37
CA PRO A 103 -23.78 -7.49 -13.80
C PRO A 103 -24.71 -7.77 -12.63
N ASP A 104 -25.31 -8.96 -12.62
CA ASP A 104 -26.10 -9.51 -11.52
C ASP A 104 -25.29 -10.55 -10.73
N ALA A 105 -25.89 -11.12 -9.68
CA ALA A 105 -25.24 -12.13 -8.84
C ALA A 105 -24.64 -13.30 -9.63
N GLU A 106 -25.33 -13.78 -10.67
CA GLU A 106 -24.85 -14.89 -11.52
C GLU A 106 -23.64 -14.47 -12.34
N THR A 107 -23.65 -13.25 -12.89
CA THR A 107 -22.52 -12.66 -13.61
C THR A 107 -21.31 -12.50 -12.70
N ILE A 108 -21.50 -12.03 -11.46
CA ILE A 108 -20.42 -11.89 -10.48
C ILE A 108 -19.83 -13.26 -10.11
N ALA A 109 -20.67 -14.28 -9.92
CA ALA A 109 -20.20 -15.64 -9.65
C ALA A 109 -19.43 -16.23 -10.84
N LEU A 110 -19.87 -15.96 -12.08
CA LEU A 110 -19.20 -16.41 -13.30
C LEU A 110 -17.85 -15.70 -13.52
N ARG A 111 -17.78 -14.40 -13.23
CA ARG A 111 -16.61 -13.53 -13.43
C ARG A 111 -15.89 -13.24 -12.12
N ASN A 112 -15.85 -14.20 -11.20
CA ASN A 112 -15.36 -13.98 -9.83
C ASN A 112 -13.90 -13.50 -9.78
N CYS A 113 -13.06 -13.98 -10.70
CA CYS A 113 -11.67 -13.59 -10.87
C CYS A 113 -11.46 -12.13 -11.34
N LEU A 114 -12.53 -11.43 -11.73
CA LEU A 114 -12.45 -9.98 -12.00
C LEU A 114 -12.70 -9.18 -10.71
N MET A 115 -13.27 -9.80 -9.68
CA MET A 115 -13.72 -9.10 -8.46
C MET A 115 -12.60 -8.95 -7.43
N ASP A 116 -11.55 -9.73 -7.54
CA ASP A 116 -10.31 -9.61 -6.76
C ASP A 116 -9.22 -8.83 -7.50
N ASP A 117 -9.43 -8.48 -8.77
CA ASP A 117 -8.57 -7.55 -9.50
C ASP A 117 -8.53 -6.18 -8.79
N VAL A 118 -7.31 -5.70 -8.56
CA VAL A 118 -7.03 -4.42 -7.90
C VAL A 118 -6.53 -3.39 -8.90
N PHE A 119 -7.07 -2.17 -8.77
CA PHE A 119 -6.59 -0.95 -9.41
C PHE A 119 -5.87 -0.14 -8.34
N TYR A 120 -4.54 -0.13 -8.38
CA TYR A 120 -3.70 0.55 -7.38
C TYR A 120 -3.31 1.95 -7.84
N PHE A 121 -3.51 2.94 -6.97
CA PHE A 121 -3.07 4.31 -7.17
C PHE A 121 -2.00 4.66 -6.13
N GLY A 122 -0.73 4.74 -6.55
CA GLY A 122 0.39 5.10 -5.68
C GLY A 122 0.39 6.56 -5.28
N ALA A 123 0.95 6.88 -4.11
CA ALA A 123 1.07 8.26 -3.64
C ALA A 123 2.06 9.11 -4.47
N ASP A 124 2.93 8.44 -5.21
CA ASP A 124 3.93 9.00 -6.13
C ASP A 124 3.41 9.19 -7.56
N GLY A 125 2.15 8.84 -7.82
CA GLY A 125 1.52 8.92 -9.15
C GLY A 125 1.65 7.66 -10.00
N THR A 126 2.21 6.56 -9.46
CA THR A 126 2.21 5.25 -10.13
C THR A 126 0.82 4.65 -10.18
N PHE A 127 0.54 3.88 -11.22
CA PHE A 127 -0.70 3.12 -11.37
C PHE A 127 -0.40 1.68 -11.74
N ALA A 128 -1.16 0.75 -11.19
CA ALA A 128 -1.03 -0.66 -11.54
C ALA A 128 -2.36 -1.40 -11.57
N ASN A 129 -2.45 -2.35 -12.51
CA ASN A 129 -3.47 -3.38 -12.54
C ASN A 129 -2.90 -4.65 -11.88
N VAL A 130 -3.52 -5.11 -10.80
CA VAL A 130 -3.06 -6.28 -10.03
C VAL A 130 -4.12 -7.37 -10.10
N GLN A 131 -3.82 -8.45 -10.80
CA GLN A 131 -4.83 -9.47 -11.12
C GLN A 131 -4.69 -10.77 -10.32
N GLY A 132 -3.81 -10.79 -9.31
CA GLY A 132 -3.66 -11.95 -8.42
C GLY A 132 -3.32 -13.29 -9.10
N GLY A 133 -2.92 -13.27 -10.39
CA GLY A 133 -2.64 -14.45 -11.21
C GLY A 133 -3.81 -14.96 -12.08
N SER A 134 -5.03 -14.44 -11.92
CA SER A 134 -6.19 -14.80 -12.78
C SER A 134 -7.16 -13.64 -12.90
N THR A 135 -7.62 -13.34 -14.13
CA THR A 135 -8.63 -12.32 -14.42
C THR A 135 -9.68 -12.86 -15.41
N TRP A 136 -10.76 -12.11 -15.64
CA TRP A 136 -11.74 -12.45 -16.67
C TRP A 136 -11.18 -12.14 -18.06
N LEU A 137 -11.01 -13.17 -18.87
CA LEU A 137 -10.53 -13.05 -20.25
C LEU A 137 -11.68 -13.16 -21.23
N GLU A 138 -11.65 -12.33 -22.26
CA GLU A 138 -12.56 -12.41 -23.41
C GLU A 138 -11.82 -12.89 -24.66
N THR A 139 -12.56 -13.41 -25.64
CA THR A 139 -11.97 -14.03 -26.85
C THR A 139 -11.06 -13.09 -27.66
N TRP A 140 -11.28 -11.78 -27.60
CA TRP A 140 -10.41 -10.80 -28.26
C TRP A 140 -8.99 -10.74 -27.68
N GLN A 141 -8.78 -11.26 -26.46
CA GLN A 141 -7.47 -11.41 -25.82
C GLN A 141 -6.76 -12.72 -26.22
N GLY A 142 -7.36 -13.54 -27.07
CA GLY A 142 -6.73 -14.75 -27.61
C GLY A 142 -7.09 -16.06 -26.89
N VAL A 143 -8.08 -16.06 -26.00
CA VAL A 143 -8.66 -17.28 -25.42
C VAL A 143 -9.80 -17.83 -26.30
N ASP A 144 -10.02 -19.16 -26.27
CA ASP A 144 -11.04 -19.82 -27.10
C ASP A 144 -12.49 -19.49 -26.67
N ALA A 145 -12.69 -19.18 -25.40
CA ALA A 145 -13.97 -18.79 -24.82
C ALA A 145 -13.75 -17.81 -23.66
N GLU A 146 -14.77 -17.02 -23.31
CA GLU A 146 -14.69 -16.15 -22.14
C GLU A 146 -14.57 -16.97 -20.86
N VAL A 147 -13.53 -16.73 -20.07
CA VAL A 147 -13.20 -17.56 -18.90
C VAL A 147 -12.27 -16.82 -17.96
N CYS A 148 -12.28 -17.19 -16.68
CA CYS A 148 -11.19 -16.86 -15.76
C CYS A 148 -9.89 -17.55 -16.19
N GLY A 149 -8.80 -16.80 -16.29
CA GLY A 149 -7.50 -17.35 -16.65
C GLY A 149 -6.35 -16.38 -16.44
N THR A 150 -5.14 -16.82 -16.76
CA THR A 150 -3.92 -16.00 -16.62
C THR A 150 -4.02 -14.73 -17.46
N PRO A 151 -3.77 -13.55 -16.87
CA PRO A 151 -3.80 -12.29 -17.59
C PRO A 151 -2.91 -12.28 -18.85
N VAL A 152 -3.32 -11.51 -19.87
CA VAL A 152 -2.67 -11.49 -21.19
C VAL A 152 -2.18 -10.08 -21.54
N ALA A 153 -0.90 -9.96 -21.88
CA ALA A 153 -0.27 -8.72 -22.36
C ALA A 153 -1.07 -8.09 -23.54
N PRO A 154 -1.23 -6.75 -23.56
CA PRO A 154 -0.63 -5.78 -22.64
C PRO A 154 -1.45 -5.52 -21.37
N HIS A 155 -2.56 -6.22 -21.13
CA HIS A 155 -3.46 -5.98 -20.00
C HIS A 155 -3.19 -6.93 -18.82
N ASP A 156 -1.96 -7.40 -18.68
CA ASP A 156 -1.52 -8.35 -17.65
C ASP A 156 -0.84 -7.70 -16.44
N GLY A 157 -0.92 -6.38 -16.34
CA GLY A 157 -0.28 -5.62 -15.26
C GLY A 157 1.24 -5.48 -15.38
N SER A 158 1.87 -6.12 -16.37
CA SER A 158 3.35 -6.08 -16.53
C SER A 158 3.88 -4.74 -17.07
N GLY A 159 3.00 -3.92 -17.65
CA GLY A 159 3.36 -2.61 -18.19
C GLY A 159 3.37 -1.53 -17.12
N ALA A 160 4.45 -0.74 -17.06
CA ALA A 160 4.50 0.44 -16.21
C ALA A 160 3.40 1.45 -16.59
N ALA A 161 2.65 1.92 -15.60
CA ALA A 161 1.62 2.93 -15.78
C ALA A 161 1.68 3.99 -14.66
N THR A 162 1.10 5.15 -14.96
CA THR A 162 0.96 6.28 -14.05
C THR A 162 -0.46 6.82 -14.13
N TYR A 163 -0.87 7.61 -13.14
CA TYR A 163 -2.14 8.30 -13.18
C TYR A 163 -2.01 9.78 -12.82
N SER A 164 -3.01 10.54 -13.24
CA SER A 164 -3.25 11.89 -12.74
C SER A 164 -4.74 12.12 -12.53
N TYR A 165 -5.11 12.60 -11.34
CA TYR A 165 -6.47 12.97 -11.00
C TYR A 165 -6.61 14.50 -10.89
N ASP A 166 -7.47 15.09 -11.71
CA ASP A 166 -7.87 16.49 -11.62
C ASP A 166 -9.27 16.56 -11.00
N ALA A 167 -9.31 16.86 -9.70
CA ALA A 167 -10.56 16.96 -8.95
C ALA A 167 -11.45 18.15 -9.39
N ALA A 168 -10.85 19.22 -9.94
CA ALA A 168 -11.62 20.37 -10.40
C ALA A 168 -12.28 20.10 -11.76
N ALA A 169 -11.60 19.36 -12.64
CA ALA A 169 -12.15 18.90 -13.91
C ALA A 169 -13.01 17.63 -13.77
N GLY A 170 -12.87 16.89 -12.67
CA GLY A 170 -13.52 15.59 -12.49
C GLY A 170 -12.96 14.53 -13.43
N THR A 171 -11.65 14.58 -13.76
CA THR A 171 -11.04 13.67 -14.74
C THR A 171 -9.91 12.85 -14.12
N LEU A 172 -9.88 11.57 -14.42
CA LEU A 172 -8.83 10.64 -14.06
C LEU A 172 -8.16 10.11 -15.34
N THR A 173 -6.87 10.38 -15.48
CA THR A 173 -6.09 9.93 -16.65
C THR A 173 -5.16 8.80 -16.21
N ILE A 174 -5.17 7.70 -16.95
CA ILE A 174 -4.20 6.60 -16.83
C ILE A 174 -3.28 6.65 -18.05
N ILE A 175 -1.97 6.66 -17.83
CA ILE A 175 -0.94 6.70 -18.89
C ILE A 175 -0.08 5.45 -18.74
N GLY A 176 -0.01 4.65 -19.80
CA GLY A 176 0.67 3.36 -19.81
C GLY A 176 -0.15 2.37 -20.62
N LYS A 177 0.49 1.71 -21.59
CA LYS A 177 -0.21 0.80 -22.50
C LYS A 177 -0.75 -0.41 -21.74
N GLY A 178 -2.07 -0.62 -21.85
CA GLY A 178 -2.77 -1.71 -21.15
C GLY A 178 -3.24 -1.37 -19.74
N GLY A 179 -2.82 -0.23 -19.17
CA GLY A 179 -3.37 0.28 -17.92
C GLY A 179 -4.84 0.67 -18.07
N HIS A 180 -5.71 0.22 -17.17
CA HIS A 180 -7.16 0.46 -17.25
C HIS A 180 -7.85 0.38 -15.89
N ILE A 181 -9.06 0.95 -15.79
CA ILE A 181 -9.97 0.78 -14.66
C ILE A 181 -11.19 -0.03 -15.11
N GLY A 182 -11.57 -1.02 -14.31
CA GLY A 182 -12.70 -1.90 -14.61
C GLY A 182 -12.37 -2.91 -15.69
N LEU A 183 -12.81 -2.66 -16.93
CA LEU A 183 -12.60 -3.58 -18.05
C LEU A 183 -11.61 -3.01 -19.07
N PRO A 184 -10.65 -3.82 -19.57
CA PRO A 184 -9.63 -3.32 -20.51
C PRO A 184 -10.19 -2.97 -21.89
N LYS A 185 -11.34 -3.51 -22.28
CA LYS A 185 -11.92 -3.27 -23.62
C LYS A 185 -12.49 -1.87 -23.84
N SER A 186 -12.88 -1.17 -22.78
CA SER A 186 -13.56 0.13 -22.88
C SER A 186 -12.53 1.25 -22.98
N VAL A 187 -12.37 1.85 -24.16
CA VAL A 187 -11.36 2.87 -24.43
C VAL A 187 -11.98 4.13 -25.05
N ASN A 188 -11.38 5.31 -24.89
CA ASN A 188 -11.99 6.57 -25.35
C ASN A 188 -12.31 6.61 -26.86
N THR A 189 -11.69 5.74 -27.66
CA THR A 189 -11.90 5.64 -29.12
C THR A 189 -12.90 4.57 -29.55
N GLY A 190 -13.51 3.82 -28.63
CA GLY A 190 -14.39 2.69 -28.94
C GLY A 190 -14.21 1.51 -27.98
N GLU A 191 -14.75 0.35 -28.34
CA GLU A 191 -14.43 -0.89 -27.64
C GLU A 191 -13.38 -1.69 -28.44
N ILE A 192 -12.37 -2.24 -27.77
CA ILE A 192 -11.27 -2.97 -28.43
C ILE A 192 -11.79 -4.20 -29.18
N ASN A 193 -12.75 -4.93 -28.59
CA ASN A 193 -13.42 -6.06 -29.23
C ASN A 193 -14.25 -5.66 -30.47
N ASN A 194 -14.46 -4.36 -30.70
CA ASN A 194 -15.10 -3.80 -31.89
C ASN A 194 -14.12 -2.99 -32.76
N GLY A 195 -12.81 -3.28 -32.66
CA GLY A 195 -11.77 -2.76 -33.56
C GLY A 195 -11.07 -1.48 -33.11
N ALA A 196 -11.36 -0.96 -31.91
CA ALA A 196 -10.56 0.12 -31.34
C ALA A 196 -9.12 -0.37 -31.03
N PRO A 197 -8.09 0.45 -31.24
CA PRO A 197 -6.73 0.08 -30.87
C PRO A 197 -6.54 0.12 -29.34
N VAL A 198 -5.57 -0.63 -28.83
CA VAL A 198 -5.09 -0.47 -27.44
C VAL A 198 -4.39 0.89 -27.33
N PRO A 199 -4.89 1.83 -26.50
CA PRO A 199 -4.29 3.15 -26.36
C PRO A 199 -3.14 3.16 -25.35
N ASP A 200 -2.29 4.19 -25.42
CA ASP A 200 -1.28 4.48 -24.39
C ASP A 200 -1.84 5.35 -23.25
N THR A 201 -3.07 5.86 -23.40
CA THR A 201 -3.72 6.75 -22.43
C THR A 201 -5.22 6.54 -22.43
N LEU A 202 -5.80 6.47 -21.23
CA LEU A 202 -7.25 6.45 -20.99
C LEU A 202 -7.65 7.62 -20.11
N ILE A 203 -8.78 8.23 -20.44
CA ILE A 203 -9.38 9.32 -19.66
C ILE A 203 -10.77 8.89 -19.20
N TYR A 204 -10.93 8.83 -17.90
CA TYR A 204 -12.19 8.59 -17.22
C TYR A 204 -12.73 9.90 -16.65
N THR A 205 -14.06 10.02 -16.60
CA THR A 205 -14.71 11.03 -15.76
C THR A 205 -14.98 10.42 -14.40
N VAL A 206 -14.60 11.12 -13.33
CA VAL A 206 -14.88 10.75 -11.95
C VAL A 206 -16.20 11.41 -11.58
N ASP A 207 -17.25 10.61 -11.49
CA ASP A 207 -18.57 11.08 -11.06
C ASP A 207 -18.61 11.28 -9.54
N THR A 208 -18.12 10.29 -8.82
CA THR A 208 -18.10 10.29 -7.36
C THR A 208 -16.74 9.79 -6.87
N LEU A 209 -16.15 10.51 -5.91
CA LEU A 209 -15.06 10.03 -5.06
C LEU A 209 -15.38 10.51 -3.65
N THR A 210 -15.74 9.59 -2.76
CA THR A 210 -16.20 9.95 -1.41
C THR A 210 -15.05 10.55 -0.59
N SER A 211 -15.37 11.50 0.30
CA SER A 211 -14.35 12.21 1.09
C SER A 211 -13.63 11.32 2.12
N ASP A 212 -14.30 10.25 2.56
CA ASP A 212 -13.69 9.18 3.36
C ASP A 212 -12.76 8.27 2.53
N GLY A 213 -12.77 8.44 1.21
CA GLY A 213 -11.98 7.67 0.26
C GLY A 213 -12.43 6.22 0.13
N LEU A 214 -13.65 5.83 0.51
CA LEU A 214 -14.08 4.42 0.50
C LEU A 214 -14.83 3.99 -0.77
N SER A 215 -15.34 4.93 -1.57
CA SER A 215 -16.10 4.61 -2.79
C SER A 215 -15.75 5.58 -3.92
N MET A 216 -15.63 5.04 -5.13
CA MET A 216 -15.35 5.80 -6.34
C MET A 216 -16.20 5.29 -7.50
N THR A 217 -16.85 6.18 -8.23
CA THR A 217 -17.55 5.87 -9.48
C THR A 217 -16.90 6.64 -10.60
N VAL A 218 -16.44 5.92 -11.62
CA VAL A 218 -15.87 6.50 -12.83
C VAL A 218 -16.60 6.01 -14.07
N TYR A 219 -16.59 6.78 -15.15
CA TYR A 219 -17.11 6.33 -16.44
C TYR A 219 -16.24 6.79 -17.61
N ILE A 220 -16.34 6.05 -18.71
CA ILE A 220 -15.62 6.33 -19.96
C ILE A 220 -16.59 6.23 -21.14
N GLU A 221 -16.57 7.23 -22.02
CA GLU A 221 -17.29 7.17 -23.30
C GLU A 221 -16.44 6.37 -24.30
N SER A 222 -16.88 5.15 -24.59
CA SER A 222 -16.21 4.21 -25.51
C SER A 222 -16.76 4.32 -26.92
N GLY A 223 -16.61 5.51 -27.51
CA GLY A 223 -17.28 5.90 -28.74
C GLY A 223 -18.64 6.56 -28.49
N ALA A 224 -19.11 7.31 -29.48
CA ALA A 224 -20.26 8.21 -29.33
C ALA A 224 -21.50 7.48 -28.79
N GLY A 225 -21.95 7.89 -27.60
CA GLY A 225 -23.15 7.35 -26.97
C GLY A 225 -22.98 5.97 -26.35
N VAL A 226 -21.77 5.50 -26.09
CA VAL A 226 -21.50 4.23 -25.39
C VAL A 226 -20.74 4.54 -24.11
N PHE A 227 -21.39 4.41 -22.95
CA PHE A 227 -20.79 4.76 -21.66
C PHE A 227 -20.60 3.53 -20.80
N TRP A 228 -19.34 3.15 -20.57
CA TRP A 228 -18.99 2.17 -19.54
C TRP A 228 -18.83 2.89 -18.20
N THR A 229 -19.45 2.35 -17.15
CA THR A 229 -19.37 2.88 -15.78
C THR A 229 -18.83 1.82 -14.84
N PHE A 230 -17.91 2.23 -13.97
CA PHE A 230 -17.24 1.41 -12.99
C PHE A 230 -17.46 1.97 -11.59
N ASP A 231 -18.14 1.20 -10.73
CA ASP A 231 -18.24 1.48 -9.30
C ASP A 231 -17.18 0.67 -8.56
N LEU A 232 -16.38 1.36 -7.78
CA LEU A 232 -15.23 0.83 -7.08
C LEU A 232 -15.41 1.02 -5.58
N THR A 233 -15.01 0.00 -4.84
CA THR A 233 -14.87 0.06 -3.39
C THR A 233 -13.40 0.01 -3.03
N LYS A 234 -13.02 0.76 -2.00
CA LYS A 234 -11.64 0.72 -1.52
C LYS A 234 -11.37 -0.64 -0.91
N VAL A 235 -10.26 -1.23 -1.31
CA VAL A 235 -9.72 -2.40 -0.65
C VAL A 235 -8.91 -1.90 0.52
N ALA A 236 -9.15 -2.43 1.71
CA ALA A 236 -8.15 -2.33 2.77
C ALA A 236 -6.93 -3.07 2.22
N ASP A 237 -5.86 -2.32 1.91
CA ASP A 237 -4.64 -2.90 1.36
C ASP A 237 -4.28 -4.15 2.19
N ALA A 238 -3.84 -5.23 1.52
CA ALA A 238 -3.39 -6.42 2.23
C ALA A 238 -2.39 -5.95 3.30
N PRO A 239 -2.40 -6.49 4.54
CA PRO A 239 -1.70 -5.85 5.64
C PRO A 239 -0.22 -5.57 5.35
N ILE A 240 0.41 -6.41 4.51
CA ILE A 240 1.80 -6.32 4.04
C ILE A 240 2.07 -5.15 3.07
N VAL A 241 1.09 -4.66 2.33
CA VAL A 241 1.26 -3.59 1.34
C VAL A 241 1.61 -2.28 2.04
N GLY A 242 2.57 -1.55 1.49
CA GLY A 242 3.03 -0.26 1.99
C GLY A 242 4.53 -0.21 2.23
N SER A 243 4.98 0.88 2.83
CA SER A 243 6.37 1.11 3.20
C SER A 243 6.64 0.55 4.59
N TRP A 244 7.79 -0.07 4.78
CA TRP A 244 8.20 -0.65 6.04
C TRP A 244 9.62 -0.28 6.40
N LYS A 245 9.90 -0.14 7.69
CA LYS A 245 11.22 0.12 8.25
C LYS A 245 11.50 -0.86 9.38
N LEU A 246 12.78 -1.11 9.66
CA LEU A 246 13.18 -1.88 10.82
C LEU A 246 12.71 -1.21 12.11
N ALA A 247 12.18 -2.00 13.05
CA ALA A 247 11.53 -1.50 14.26
C ALA A 247 12.48 -0.88 15.32
N GLY A 248 13.79 -0.81 15.05
CA GLY A 248 14.80 -0.28 15.97
C GLY A 248 15.51 -1.37 16.77
N GLU A 249 15.53 -1.26 18.10
CA GLU A 249 16.23 -2.23 18.95
C GLU A 249 15.62 -3.63 18.81
N GLY A 250 16.48 -4.67 18.76
CA GLY A 250 16.08 -6.06 18.53
C GLY A 250 15.62 -6.41 17.12
N SER A 251 15.41 -5.44 16.23
CA SER A 251 14.67 -5.63 14.98
C SER A 251 15.40 -6.37 13.87
N PHE A 252 16.73 -6.53 13.91
CA PHE A 252 17.50 -7.32 12.95
C PHE A 252 18.51 -8.21 13.67
N ARG A 253 18.05 -9.39 14.07
CA ARG A 253 18.77 -10.28 15.00
C ARG A 253 19.09 -11.62 14.39
N VAL A 254 20.09 -12.32 14.95
CA VAL A 254 20.50 -13.64 14.50
C VAL A 254 20.80 -14.59 15.66
N GLY A 255 20.43 -15.86 15.49
CA GLY A 255 20.62 -16.91 16.46
C GLY A 255 20.48 -18.33 15.88
N PRO A 256 20.61 -19.37 16.74
CA PRO A 256 20.58 -20.77 16.33
C PRO A 256 19.18 -21.30 16.00
N THR A 257 18.12 -20.54 16.29
CA THR A 257 16.72 -20.88 16.04
C THR A 257 15.96 -19.65 15.56
N ALA A 258 14.83 -19.84 14.87
CA ALA A 258 13.96 -18.74 14.45
C ALA A 258 13.62 -17.80 15.61
N LEU A 259 13.57 -16.49 15.31
CA LEU A 259 13.31 -15.40 16.27
C LEU A 259 14.37 -15.19 17.36
N ASP A 260 15.44 -15.99 17.41
CA ASP A 260 16.49 -15.84 18.41
C ASP A 260 17.50 -14.73 18.04
N GLY A 261 17.94 -13.98 19.05
CA GLY A 261 18.96 -12.93 18.93
C GLY A 261 20.20 -13.19 19.79
N GLY A 262 20.45 -14.46 20.16
CA GLY A 262 21.48 -14.86 21.10
C GLY A 262 22.91 -14.73 20.57
N TRP A 263 23.11 -14.64 19.25
CA TRP A 263 24.42 -14.33 18.67
C TRP A 263 24.60 -12.84 18.43
N PHE A 264 23.56 -12.18 17.95
CA PHE A 264 23.54 -10.73 17.77
C PHE A 264 22.11 -10.21 17.77
N SER A 265 21.93 -9.05 18.39
CA SER A 265 20.69 -8.29 18.41
C SER A 265 21.03 -6.80 18.60
N PRO A 266 20.45 -5.87 17.82
CA PRO A 266 20.83 -4.47 17.89
C PRO A 266 20.32 -3.80 19.16
N ASP A 267 21.22 -3.14 19.89
CA ASP A 267 20.89 -2.28 21.02
C ASP A 267 20.79 -0.81 20.58
N THR A 268 20.56 0.10 21.53
CA THR A 268 20.46 1.54 21.27
C THR A 268 21.69 2.10 20.55
N ALA A 269 22.89 1.60 20.89
CA ALA A 269 24.14 2.08 20.30
C ALA A 269 24.25 1.63 18.83
N ILE A 270 23.91 0.37 18.54
CA ILE A 270 23.88 -0.16 17.18
C ILE A 270 22.83 0.55 16.33
N VAL A 271 21.63 0.80 16.87
CA VAL A 271 20.57 1.54 16.17
C VAL A 271 21.04 2.96 15.83
N THR A 272 21.78 3.61 16.73
CA THR A 272 22.35 4.94 16.49
C THR A 272 23.46 4.91 15.45
N GLU A 273 24.36 3.92 15.53
CA GLU A 273 25.47 3.75 14.59
C GLU A 273 24.99 3.45 13.18
N ARG A 274 23.95 2.61 13.06
CA ARG A 274 23.40 2.14 11.79
C ARG A 274 22.14 2.89 11.38
N ALA A 275 22.01 4.16 11.75
CA ALA A 275 20.79 4.95 11.50
C ALA A 275 20.36 4.96 10.02
N CYS A 276 21.31 4.89 9.08
CA CYS A 276 21.06 4.78 7.64
C CYS A 276 20.47 3.44 7.19
N LEU A 277 20.50 2.39 8.01
CA LEU A 277 19.79 1.14 7.76
C LEU A 277 18.36 1.20 8.34
N LEU A 278 18.16 1.98 9.40
CA LEU A 278 16.86 2.10 10.06
C LEU A 278 15.92 3.06 9.33
N ASP A 279 16.43 3.96 8.49
CA ASP A 279 15.62 4.81 7.63
C ASP A 279 15.34 4.22 6.25
N ASP A 280 16.06 3.17 5.84
CA ASP A 280 15.79 2.35 4.65
C ASP A 280 14.34 1.85 4.68
N VAL A 281 13.69 1.93 3.51
CA VAL A 281 12.30 1.51 3.32
C VAL A 281 12.25 0.25 2.46
N PHE A 282 11.48 -0.73 2.93
CA PHE A 282 11.07 -1.91 2.17
C PHE A 282 9.64 -1.66 1.71
N TYR A 283 9.44 -1.36 0.44
CA TYR A 283 8.12 -1.05 -0.11
C TYR A 283 7.52 -2.29 -0.79
N PHE A 284 6.31 -2.65 -0.37
CA PHE A 284 5.49 -3.68 -0.98
C PHE A 284 4.34 -2.98 -1.71
N GLY A 285 4.44 -2.90 -3.04
CA GLY A 285 3.37 -2.37 -3.88
C GLY A 285 2.16 -3.29 -3.87
N ALA A 286 0.95 -2.73 -3.89
CA ALA A 286 -0.26 -3.59 -3.95
C ALA A 286 -0.28 -4.47 -5.21
N ASP A 287 0.51 -4.11 -6.22
CA ASP A 287 0.74 -4.79 -7.49
C ASP A 287 1.73 -5.95 -7.45
N GLY A 288 2.26 -6.26 -6.27
CA GLY A 288 3.29 -7.26 -6.13
C GLY A 288 4.67 -6.74 -6.52
N THR A 289 4.84 -5.45 -6.82
CA THR A 289 6.18 -4.85 -6.94
C THR A 289 6.84 -4.73 -5.56
N PHE A 290 8.16 -4.80 -5.55
CA PHE A 290 8.95 -4.66 -4.35
C PHE A 290 10.12 -3.71 -4.59
N ASP A 291 10.35 -2.78 -3.67
CA ASP A 291 11.49 -1.86 -3.75
C ASP A 291 12.27 -1.81 -2.44
N ASN A 292 13.59 -1.82 -2.57
CA ASN A 292 14.50 -1.37 -1.52
C ASN A 292 14.78 0.13 -1.73
N VAL A 293 14.17 0.99 -0.93
CA VAL A 293 14.29 2.45 -1.03
C VAL A 293 15.20 2.99 0.08
N GLN A 294 16.47 3.20 -0.25
CA GLN A 294 17.54 3.47 0.73
C GLN A 294 17.84 4.96 0.96
N GLY A 295 17.02 5.88 0.44
CA GLY A 295 17.14 7.32 0.71
C GLY A 295 18.48 8.00 0.34
N GLY A 296 19.39 7.30 -0.35
CA GLY A 296 20.72 7.75 -0.73
C GLY A 296 21.89 7.21 0.11
N ALA A 297 21.63 6.58 1.26
CA ALA A 297 22.67 5.92 2.06
C ALA A 297 22.10 4.73 2.85
N THR A 298 22.84 3.63 2.92
CA THR A 298 22.50 2.43 3.69
C THR A 298 23.73 1.96 4.49
N TRP A 299 23.56 1.00 5.41
CA TRP A 299 24.68 0.37 6.10
C TRP A 299 25.41 -0.58 5.17
N LEU A 300 26.65 -0.25 4.82
CA LEU A 300 27.51 -1.08 3.99
C LEU A 300 28.48 -1.88 4.85
N GLU A 301 28.62 -3.16 4.54
CA GLU A 301 29.63 -4.03 5.10
C GLU A 301 30.79 -4.23 4.10
N THR A 302 31.96 -4.68 4.60
CA THR A 302 33.17 -4.82 3.77
C THR A 302 33.01 -5.74 2.56
N TRP A 303 32.13 -6.75 2.65
CA TRP A 303 31.81 -7.64 1.53
C TRP A 303 31.12 -6.94 0.35
N GLN A 304 30.55 -5.75 0.57
CA GLN A 304 29.95 -4.89 -0.46
C GLN A 304 30.97 -3.93 -1.11
N GLY A 305 32.25 -4.01 -0.75
CA GLY A 305 33.33 -3.27 -1.40
C GLY A 305 33.76 -1.97 -0.71
N VAL A 306 33.34 -1.73 0.53
CA VAL A 306 33.84 -0.64 1.37
C VAL A 306 35.00 -1.10 2.26
N ASP A 307 35.92 -0.20 2.62
CA ASP A 307 37.11 -0.52 3.43
C ASP A 307 36.79 -0.84 4.91
N ALA A 308 35.68 -0.31 5.41
CA ALA A 308 35.15 -0.53 6.76
C ALA A 308 33.63 -0.43 6.74
N GLU A 309 32.96 -1.06 7.72
CA GLU A 309 31.50 -0.93 7.84
C GLU A 309 31.12 0.52 8.11
N VAL A 310 30.19 1.05 7.31
CA VAL A 310 29.85 2.48 7.35
C VAL A 310 28.53 2.74 6.65
N CYS A 311 27.84 3.80 7.06
CA CYS A 311 26.78 4.39 6.23
C CYS A 311 27.37 4.98 4.94
N GLY A 312 26.86 4.57 3.78
CA GLY A 312 27.35 5.04 2.49
C GLY A 312 26.38 4.78 1.36
N THR A 313 26.74 5.23 0.14
CA THR A 313 25.91 5.05 -1.06
C THR A 313 25.67 3.57 -1.33
N PRO A 314 24.41 3.14 -1.53
CA PRO A 314 24.11 1.73 -1.79
C PRO A 314 24.90 1.13 -2.95
N ALA A 315 25.24 -0.16 -2.81
CA ALA A 315 26.09 -0.88 -3.74
C ALA A 315 25.32 -1.96 -4.49
N ALA A 316 25.35 -1.90 -5.83
CA ALA A 316 24.78 -2.93 -6.69
C ALA A 316 25.31 -4.34 -6.33
N PRO A 317 24.47 -5.39 -6.37
CA PRO A 317 23.06 -5.36 -6.81
C PRO A 317 22.04 -5.02 -5.70
N HIS A 318 22.48 -4.63 -4.49
CA HIS A 318 21.60 -4.37 -3.33
C HIS A 318 21.26 -2.89 -3.17
N ASP A 319 21.30 -2.13 -4.26
CA ASP A 319 21.10 -0.68 -4.32
C ASP A 319 19.67 -0.27 -4.70
N GLY A 320 18.73 -1.23 -4.68
CA GLY A 320 17.34 -1.00 -5.07
C GLY A 320 17.11 -0.82 -6.57
N SER A 321 18.14 -1.05 -7.42
CA SER A 321 18.01 -0.87 -8.87
C SER A 321 17.36 -2.05 -9.61
N ALA A 322 17.11 -3.16 -8.92
CA ALA A 322 16.44 -4.31 -9.51
C ALA A 322 14.94 -4.06 -9.68
N ASP A 323 14.38 -4.40 -10.83
CA ASP A 323 12.92 -4.59 -10.98
C ASP A 323 12.53 -5.83 -10.16
N ALA A 324 12.13 -5.59 -8.91
CA ALA A 324 11.82 -6.65 -7.97
C ALA A 324 10.31 -6.77 -7.74
N THR A 325 9.90 -7.97 -7.36
CA THR A 325 8.51 -8.31 -7.05
C THR A 325 8.46 -9.12 -5.77
N TYR A 326 7.28 -9.25 -5.19
CA TYR A 326 7.04 -10.14 -4.08
C TYR A 326 5.78 -10.96 -4.25
N VAL A 327 5.77 -12.11 -3.57
CA VAL A 327 4.59 -12.95 -3.37
C VAL A 327 4.46 -13.25 -1.89
N TYR A 328 3.37 -12.80 -1.29
CA TYR A 328 2.98 -13.17 0.07
C TYR A 328 1.89 -14.25 0.02
N ASN A 329 2.19 -15.42 0.59
CA ASN A 329 1.24 -16.51 0.76
C ASN A 329 0.88 -16.64 2.24
N ALA A 330 -0.28 -16.10 2.60
CA ALA A 330 -0.77 -16.11 3.98
C ALA A 330 -1.08 -17.51 4.51
N GLU A 331 -1.53 -18.45 3.66
CA GLU A 331 -1.82 -19.83 4.07
C GLU A 331 -0.54 -20.61 4.38
N ALA A 332 0.51 -20.38 3.58
CA ALA A 332 1.81 -21.00 3.78
C ALA A 332 2.69 -20.25 4.81
N GLY A 333 2.32 -19.02 5.18
CA GLY A 333 3.13 -18.14 6.02
C GLY A 333 4.47 -17.81 5.38
N THR A 334 4.49 -17.53 4.07
CA THR A 334 5.74 -17.26 3.33
C THR A 334 5.68 -15.96 2.55
N LEU A 335 6.82 -15.28 2.48
CA LEU A 335 7.05 -14.09 1.68
C LEU A 335 8.25 -14.35 0.78
N THR A 336 8.06 -14.35 -0.54
CA THR A 336 9.16 -14.49 -1.49
C THR A 336 9.40 -13.17 -2.18
N ILE A 337 10.64 -12.69 -2.18
CA ILE A 337 11.10 -11.53 -2.93
C ILE A 337 11.87 -12.05 -4.14
N SER A 338 11.47 -11.64 -5.34
CA SER A 338 12.16 -11.94 -6.60
C SER A 338 12.82 -10.69 -7.13
N GLY A 339 14.07 -10.79 -7.55
CA GLY A 339 14.89 -9.65 -7.96
C GLY A 339 16.29 -9.79 -7.39
N LYS A 340 17.30 -9.78 -8.25
CA LYS A 340 18.68 -10.00 -7.83
C LYS A 340 19.15 -8.88 -6.91
N GLY A 341 19.46 -9.22 -5.66
CA GLY A 341 19.87 -8.28 -4.61
C GLY A 341 18.71 -7.61 -3.85
N ALA A 342 17.46 -7.88 -4.24
CA ALA A 342 16.29 -7.46 -3.48
C ALA A 342 16.15 -8.28 -2.19
N HIS A 343 15.78 -7.64 -1.09
CA HIS A 343 15.78 -8.28 0.24
C HIS A 343 14.91 -7.53 1.25
N VAL A 344 14.49 -8.21 2.31
CA VAL A 344 13.90 -7.60 3.51
C VAL A 344 14.93 -7.61 4.65
N GLY A 345 15.11 -6.47 5.32
CA GLY A 345 16.03 -6.31 6.44
C GLY A 345 17.49 -6.15 5.99
N LEU A 346 18.24 -7.26 5.91
CA LEU A 346 19.67 -7.23 5.55
C LEU A 346 19.95 -8.03 4.29
N PRO A 347 20.74 -7.49 3.33
CA PRO A 347 20.99 -8.16 2.05
C PRO A 347 21.80 -9.45 2.19
N LYS A 348 22.64 -9.57 3.22
CA LYS A 348 23.51 -10.75 3.40
C LYS A 348 22.75 -12.03 3.74
N ALA A 349 21.54 -11.96 4.27
CA ALA A 349 20.80 -13.10 4.80
C ALA A 349 19.94 -13.73 3.71
N VAL A 350 20.42 -14.84 3.11
CA VAL A 350 19.73 -15.52 2.01
C VAL A 350 19.56 -17.02 2.29
N ASN A 351 18.59 -17.68 1.66
CA ASN A 351 18.24 -19.08 1.94
C ASN A 351 19.38 -20.10 1.79
N THR A 352 20.45 -19.74 1.06
CA THR A 352 21.61 -20.61 0.83
C THR A 352 22.79 -20.38 1.77
N GLY A 353 22.70 -19.38 2.66
CA GLY A 353 23.81 -18.99 3.53
C GLY A 353 23.90 -17.47 3.70
N GLU A 354 24.88 -17.00 4.46
CA GLU A 354 25.23 -15.58 4.46
C GLU A 354 26.13 -15.27 3.26
N ILE A 355 25.82 -14.22 2.49
CA ILE A 355 26.64 -13.76 1.34
C ILE A 355 28.05 -13.39 1.81
N SER A 356 28.17 -12.75 2.98
CA SER A 356 29.45 -12.43 3.61
C SER A 356 30.31 -13.66 3.92
N ASN A 357 29.70 -14.85 3.98
CA ASN A 357 30.36 -16.14 4.18
C ASN A 357 30.43 -16.97 2.88
N GLY A 358 30.31 -16.32 1.72
CA GLY A 358 30.55 -16.93 0.40
C GLY A 358 29.33 -17.52 -0.28
N ALA A 359 28.11 -17.32 0.26
CA ALA A 359 26.89 -17.63 -0.48
C ALA A 359 26.78 -16.77 -1.75
N ALA A 360 26.19 -17.33 -2.80
CA ALA A 360 25.92 -16.56 -4.02
C ALA A 360 24.77 -15.58 -3.79
N ILE A 361 24.80 -14.45 -4.49
CA ILE A 361 23.66 -13.53 -4.55
C ILE A 361 22.55 -14.21 -5.37
N PRO A 362 21.41 -14.58 -4.75
CA PRO A 362 20.35 -15.29 -5.43
C PRO A 362 19.50 -14.32 -6.27
N ASP A 363 18.69 -14.89 -7.17
CA ASP A 363 17.67 -14.13 -7.91
C ASP A 363 16.36 -14.01 -7.11
N GLU A 364 16.19 -14.77 -6.03
CA GLU A 364 15.05 -14.72 -5.11
C GLU A 364 15.46 -15.05 -3.67
N VAL A 365 14.72 -14.54 -2.69
CA VAL A 365 14.84 -14.87 -1.27
C VAL A 365 13.45 -15.14 -0.70
N THR A 366 13.28 -16.27 -0.02
CA THR A 366 12.03 -16.61 0.68
C THR A 366 12.20 -16.49 2.18
N TYR A 367 11.30 -15.73 2.80
CA TYR A 367 11.15 -15.57 4.24
C TYR A 367 9.93 -16.34 4.73
N VAL A 368 9.99 -16.78 5.97
CA VAL A 368 8.81 -17.19 6.73
C VAL A 368 8.23 -15.96 7.42
N VAL A 369 6.92 -15.76 7.29
CA VAL A 369 6.17 -14.70 7.96
C VAL A 369 5.63 -15.25 9.26
N GLU A 370 6.22 -14.83 10.37
CA GLU A 370 5.81 -15.24 11.72
C GLU A 370 4.55 -14.50 12.16
N ALA A 371 4.53 -13.18 11.93
CA ALA A 371 3.44 -12.32 12.35
C ALA A 371 3.20 -11.20 11.34
N LEU A 372 1.94 -11.02 10.97
CA LEU A 372 1.44 -9.88 10.19
C LEU A 372 0.00 -9.60 10.66
N PRO A 373 -0.21 -8.68 11.62
CA PRO A 373 -1.54 -8.34 12.10
C PRO A 373 -2.41 -7.77 10.97
N SER A 374 -3.73 -7.92 11.08
CA SER A 374 -4.67 -7.47 10.04
C SER A 374 -4.70 -5.96 9.81
N ASP A 375 -4.18 -5.17 10.75
CA ASP A 375 -4.03 -3.72 10.61
C ASP A 375 -2.73 -3.31 9.90
N GLY A 376 -1.82 -4.26 9.65
CA GLY A 376 -0.53 -4.00 9.01
C GLY A 376 0.39 -3.10 9.84
N SER A 377 0.23 -3.06 11.16
CA SER A 377 1.06 -2.22 12.05
C SER A 377 2.52 -2.71 12.18
N ALA A 378 2.73 -4.02 12.09
CA ALA A 378 4.02 -4.67 12.20
C ALA A 378 4.11 -5.90 11.30
N ILE A 379 5.32 -6.31 10.93
CA ILE A 379 5.57 -7.62 10.33
C ILE A 379 6.85 -8.21 10.91
N THR A 380 6.81 -9.48 11.31
CA THR A 380 8.00 -10.25 11.69
C THR A 380 8.24 -11.32 10.65
N VAL A 381 9.42 -11.29 10.03
CA VAL A 381 9.86 -12.30 9.07
C VAL A 381 11.19 -12.90 9.48
N TYR A 382 11.46 -14.14 9.10
CA TYR A 382 12.78 -14.75 9.29
C TYR A 382 13.22 -15.60 8.10
N VAL A 383 14.52 -15.79 7.97
CA VAL A 383 15.14 -16.65 6.95
C VAL A 383 16.23 -17.51 7.60
N GLU A 384 16.22 -18.80 7.28
CA GLU A 384 17.34 -19.70 7.62
C GLU A 384 18.46 -19.51 6.59
N SER A 385 19.51 -18.80 6.99
CA SER A 385 20.68 -18.49 6.16
C SER A 385 21.77 -19.54 6.30
N GLY A 386 21.44 -20.78 5.91
CA GLY A 386 22.26 -21.95 6.15
C GLY A 386 21.89 -22.65 7.45
N SER A 387 22.27 -23.93 7.56
CA SER A 387 21.78 -24.81 8.63
C SER A 387 22.05 -24.24 10.02
N GLY A 388 20.96 -23.97 10.76
CA GLY A 388 21.05 -23.49 12.13
C GLY A 388 21.42 -22.01 12.28
N VAL A 389 21.33 -21.20 11.22
CA VAL A 389 21.57 -19.75 11.26
C VAL A 389 20.28 -19.04 10.87
N PHE A 390 19.62 -18.37 11.81
CA PHE A 390 18.33 -17.72 11.56
C PHE A 390 18.44 -16.22 11.72
N TRP A 391 18.26 -15.49 10.63
CA TRP A 391 18.07 -14.04 10.67
C TRP A 391 16.59 -13.71 10.83
N THR A 392 16.27 -12.82 11.75
CA THR A 392 14.90 -12.34 12.00
C THR A 392 14.84 -10.83 11.86
N PHE A 393 13.80 -10.37 11.18
CA PHE A 393 13.53 -8.96 10.90
C PHE A 393 12.13 -8.59 11.41
N ASP A 394 12.07 -7.62 12.33
CA ASP A 394 10.84 -6.98 12.77
C ASP A 394 10.73 -5.62 12.08
N LEU A 395 9.65 -5.41 11.35
CA LEU A 395 9.39 -4.16 10.64
C LEU A 395 8.10 -3.50 11.13
N VAL A 396 8.08 -2.18 11.03
CA VAL A 396 6.93 -1.30 11.31
C VAL A 396 6.67 -0.41 10.11
N LYS A 397 5.42 0.02 9.96
CA LYS A 397 4.95 0.78 8.81
C LYS A 397 5.29 2.28 8.88
#